data_AF-A0A961UW21-F1
#
_entry.id   AF-A0A961UW21-F1
#
_cell.length_a   1.000
_cell.length_b   1.000
_cell.length_c   1.000
_cell.angle_alpha   90.00
_cell.angle_beta   90.00
_cell.angle_gamma   90.00
#
_symmetry.space_group_name_H-M   'P 1'
#
loop_
_entity.id
_entity.type
_entity.pdbx_description
1 polymer ?
#
loop_
_entity_poly.entity_id
_entity_poly.type
_entity_poly.pdbx_seq_one_letter_code
_entity_poly.pdbx_strand_id
1 'polypeptide(L)'
;MDRRIRRDIRRYACAPQASPCRSANTPLQGSIRPFRPQKSVPSIAIWAFAGTISAVASLSGLVPFTAHSAEAVAAVTPANKEIPAPVRLKEEAAHVAALDKALAPVRDYAPSAEDAKRIKEAVSAVAKANMVRFIELKAEITDPVALKLLDWVRLRYGYGDPAEYRAFLKANPLWPQRSLLTQRMEEQLFTQGGSAASIKQFFKDAPPETGLGYAALASAYLAEGNKEEARKLA
;
A
#
# COMPACT_ATOMS: atom_id res chain seq x y z
N MET A 1 -8.66 -26.19 29.15
CA MET A 1 -9.03 -25.97 27.73
C MET A 1 -9.32 -27.31 27.05
N ASP A 2 -10.54 -27.45 26.53
CA ASP A 2 -11.23 -28.71 26.17
C ASP A 2 -10.79 -29.32 24.82
N ARG A 3 -10.70 -30.67 24.76
CA ARG A 3 -10.35 -31.49 23.59
C ARG A 3 -11.49 -31.61 22.56
N ARG A 4 -12.67 -31.03 22.81
CA ARG A 4 -13.81 -31.06 21.86
C ARG A 4 -13.63 -30.21 20.60
N ILE A 5 -12.79 -29.16 20.60
CA ILE A 5 -12.68 -28.24 19.45
C ILE A 5 -11.84 -28.82 18.28
N ARG A 6 -11.00 -29.84 18.53
CA ARG A 6 -10.17 -30.44 17.46
C ARG A 6 -10.94 -31.36 16.50
N ARG A 7 -12.21 -31.71 16.77
CA ARG A 7 -12.96 -32.67 15.95
C ARG A 7 -13.68 -32.09 14.74
N ASP A 8 -13.94 -30.78 14.71
CA ASP A 8 -14.82 -30.22 13.68
C ASP A 8 -14.09 -29.71 12.43
N ILE A 9 -12.78 -29.45 12.50
CA ILE A 9 -12.00 -29.01 11.32
C ILE A 9 -11.69 -30.18 10.38
N ARG A 10 -11.74 -31.44 10.86
CA ARG A 10 -11.47 -32.63 10.01
C ARG A 10 -12.69 -33.16 9.25
N ARG A 11 -13.89 -32.61 9.43
CA ARG A 11 -15.11 -33.14 8.80
C ARG A 11 -15.45 -32.57 7.42
N TYR A 12 -14.81 -31.48 6.98
CA TYR A 12 -15.10 -30.87 5.67
C TYR A 12 -14.00 -31.04 4.62
N ALA A 13 -12.96 -31.84 4.91
CA ALA A 13 -11.87 -32.08 3.98
C ALA A 13 -11.62 -33.58 3.82
N CYS A 14 -12.51 -34.27 3.09
CA CYS A 14 -12.18 -35.39 2.19
C CYS A 14 -13.43 -36.13 1.67
N ALA A 15 -13.55 -36.24 0.34
CA ALA A 15 -13.77 -37.49 -0.42
C ALA A 15 -13.70 -37.18 -1.95
N PRO A 16 -13.61 -38.17 -2.87
CA PRO A 16 -12.41 -38.95 -3.16
C PRO A 16 -12.11 -39.02 -4.68
N GLN A 17 -10.84 -39.03 -5.09
CA GLN A 17 -10.44 -39.53 -6.42
C GLN A 17 -9.08 -40.23 -6.30
N ALA A 18 -9.01 -41.42 -6.87
CA ALA A 18 -7.95 -42.41 -6.71
C ALA A 18 -6.69 -42.11 -7.54
N SER A 19 -5.51 -42.26 -6.92
CA SER A 19 -4.33 -42.99 -7.46
C SER A 19 -3.12 -42.84 -6.53
N PRO A 20 -2.23 -43.85 -6.45
CA PRO A 20 -1.28 -44.00 -5.35
C PRO A 20 -0.04 -43.10 -5.49
N CYS A 21 0.33 -42.45 -4.39
CA CYS A 21 1.60 -41.74 -4.24
C CYS A 21 2.76 -42.73 -4.36
N ARG A 22 3.51 -42.63 -5.46
CA ARG A 22 4.78 -43.32 -5.64
C ARG A 22 5.85 -42.64 -4.80
N SER A 23 6.39 -43.39 -3.86
CA SER A 23 7.60 -43.08 -3.10
C SER A 23 8.77 -42.79 -4.05
N ALA A 24 9.44 -41.65 -3.84
CA ALA A 24 10.76 -41.39 -4.38
C ALA A 24 11.57 -40.62 -3.33
N ASN A 25 12.16 -41.38 -2.40
CA ASN A 25 13.34 -40.97 -1.66
C ASN A 25 14.49 -40.77 -2.67
N THR A 26 14.97 -39.53 -2.83
CA THR A 26 16.33 -39.28 -3.32
C THR A 26 16.85 -38.00 -2.66
N PRO A 27 17.97 -38.07 -1.91
CA PRO A 27 18.52 -36.91 -1.24
C PRO A 27 19.29 -36.05 -2.26
N LEU A 28 18.83 -34.84 -2.52
CA LEU A 28 19.65 -33.82 -3.19
C LEU A 28 20.62 -33.25 -2.16
N GLN A 29 21.85 -33.79 -2.14
CA GLN A 29 23.00 -33.18 -1.49
C GLN A 29 23.39 -31.90 -2.25
N GLY A 30 22.78 -30.77 -1.85
CA GLY A 30 23.22 -29.43 -2.20
C GLY A 30 23.67 -28.70 -0.94
N SER A 31 24.95 -28.35 -0.87
CA SER A 31 25.53 -27.55 0.21
C SER A 31 24.96 -26.13 0.17
N ILE A 32 23.89 -25.88 0.95
CA ILE A 32 23.40 -24.53 1.24
C ILE A 32 24.32 -23.95 2.32
N ARG A 33 25.18 -23.00 1.92
CA ARG A 33 25.93 -22.20 2.89
C ARG A 33 24.93 -21.34 3.70
N PRO A 34 25.02 -21.29 5.03
CA PRO A 34 24.14 -20.44 5.81
C PRO A 34 24.41 -18.96 5.51
N PHE A 35 23.35 -18.21 5.24
CA PHE A 35 23.37 -16.76 5.13
C PHE A 35 23.80 -16.17 6.48
N ARG A 36 24.93 -15.45 6.49
CA ARG A 36 25.46 -14.80 7.69
C ARG A 36 24.68 -13.50 7.92
N PRO A 37 23.97 -13.33 9.05
CA PRO A 37 23.25 -12.09 9.31
C PRO A 37 24.26 -10.94 9.49
N GLN A 38 24.07 -9.88 8.69
CA GLN A 38 24.81 -8.63 8.81
C GLN A 38 24.37 -7.95 10.11
N LYS A 39 25.32 -7.76 11.03
CA LYS A 39 25.08 -7.13 12.34
C LYS A 39 24.56 -5.72 12.13
N SER A 40 23.45 -5.40 12.79
CA SER A 40 22.86 -4.08 12.88
C SER A 40 23.85 -3.08 13.46
N VAL A 41 24.01 -1.94 12.77
CA VAL A 41 24.71 -0.77 13.28
C VAL A 41 23.75 -0.06 14.26
N PRO A 42 24.16 0.31 15.48
CA PRO A 42 23.26 0.95 16.42
C PRO A 42 22.97 2.40 15.99
N SER A 43 21.69 2.78 16.08
CA SER A 43 21.23 4.17 16.01
C SER A 43 21.93 5.01 17.08
N ILE A 44 22.67 6.03 16.66
CA ILE A 44 23.23 7.03 17.57
C ILE A 44 22.09 7.95 18.00
N ALA A 45 21.66 7.81 19.25
CA ALA A 45 20.81 8.76 19.95
C ALA A 45 21.63 10.02 20.27
N ILE A 46 21.28 11.14 19.65
CA ILE A 46 21.86 12.45 19.96
C ILE A 46 21.16 12.96 21.22
N TRP A 47 21.86 12.85 22.36
CA TRP A 47 21.51 13.54 23.59
C TRP A 47 22.06 14.96 23.54
N ALA A 48 21.22 15.94 23.89
CA ALA A 48 21.63 17.32 24.07
C ALA A 48 22.59 17.43 25.26
N PHE A 49 23.86 17.75 24.99
CA PHE A 49 24.81 18.20 26.00
C PHE A 49 24.95 19.72 25.92
N ALA A 50 24.43 20.39 26.94
CA ALA A 50 24.85 21.74 27.31
C ALA A 50 26.20 21.63 28.02
N GLY A 51 27.24 22.33 27.54
CA GLY A 51 28.53 22.31 28.21
C GLY A 51 29.68 22.87 27.37
N THR A 52 29.97 24.15 27.59
CA THR A 52 31.24 24.89 27.42
C THR A 52 32.46 24.12 26.91
N ILE A 53 33.01 24.55 25.78
CA ILE A 53 34.35 24.17 25.30
C ILE A 53 35.29 25.37 25.45
N SER A 54 36.23 25.25 26.39
CA SER A 54 37.42 26.09 26.48
C SER A 54 38.36 25.84 25.30
N ALA A 55 38.94 26.92 24.78
CA ALA A 55 39.84 26.94 23.65
C ALA A 55 41.14 26.16 23.88
N VAL A 56 41.60 25.45 22.85
CA VAL A 56 43.00 25.00 22.70
C VAL A 56 43.55 25.61 21.42
N ALA A 57 44.66 26.31 21.56
CA ALA A 57 45.34 27.05 20.51
C ALA A 57 46.44 26.23 19.81
N SER A 58 46.63 26.56 18.53
CA SER A 58 47.85 26.52 17.73
C SER A 58 48.38 25.19 17.17
N LEU A 59 48.37 25.10 15.83
CA LEU A 59 49.62 25.12 15.07
C LEU A 59 49.45 25.66 13.64
N SER A 60 50.38 26.55 13.33
CA SER A 60 50.50 27.47 12.20
C SER A 60 50.61 26.84 10.80
N GLY A 61 49.93 27.48 9.85
CA GLY A 61 50.23 27.45 8.41
C GLY A 61 49.79 28.80 7.80
N LEU A 62 50.72 29.76 7.77
CA LEU A 62 50.49 31.15 7.35
C LEU A 62 50.49 31.28 5.82
N VAL A 63 49.35 31.68 5.26
CA VAL A 63 49.27 32.42 4.00
C VAL A 63 48.83 33.84 4.41
N PRO A 64 49.49 34.93 3.97
CA PRO A 64 49.14 36.27 4.43
C PRO A 64 47.87 36.72 3.71
N PHE A 65 46.72 36.43 4.31
CA PHE A 65 45.51 37.14 3.97
C PHE A 65 45.66 38.54 4.55
N THR A 66 45.81 39.55 3.68
CA THR A 66 45.72 40.95 4.09
C THR A 66 44.40 41.13 4.83
N ALA A 67 44.47 41.43 6.13
CA ALA A 67 43.31 41.74 6.95
C ALA A 67 42.67 43.03 6.39
N HIS A 68 41.75 42.86 5.44
CA HIS A 68 40.73 43.87 5.22
C HIS A 68 39.93 43.88 6.52
N SER A 69 39.92 45.04 7.18
CA SER A 69 39.11 45.31 8.36
C SER A 69 37.75 44.64 8.18
N ALA A 70 37.41 43.75 9.11
CA ALA A 70 36.06 43.22 9.22
C ALA A 70 35.15 44.39 9.62
N GLU A 71 34.79 45.23 8.65
CA GLU A 71 33.56 45.98 8.73
C GLU A 71 32.48 44.92 8.88
N ALA A 72 31.81 44.96 10.04
CA ALA A 72 30.68 44.12 10.31
C ALA A 72 29.74 44.24 9.11
N VAL A 73 29.67 43.17 8.30
CA VAL A 73 28.63 43.05 7.30
C VAL A 73 27.38 42.96 8.15
N ALA A 74 26.74 44.11 8.34
CA ALA A 74 25.48 44.21 9.05
C ALA A 74 24.63 43.10 8.46
N ALA A 75 24.14 42.21 9.33
CA ALA A 75 23.24 41.17 8.93
C ALA A 75 22.10 41.83 8.17
N VAL A 76 22.14 41.75 6.84
CA VAL A 76 21.02 42.09 5.99
C VAL A 76 20.02 40.99 6.28
N THR A 77 19.18 41.22 7.30
CA THR A 77 17.91 40.54 7.40
C THR A 77 17.27 40.72 6.04
N PRO A 78 16.95 39.65 5.29
CA PRO A 78 16.13 39.82 4.11
C PRO A 78 14.83 40.42 4.64
N ALA A 79 14.62 41.70 4.36
CA ALA A 79 13.34 42.32 4.56
C ALA A 79 12.39 41.54 3.65
N ASN A 80 11.70 40.55 4.22
CA ASN A 80 10.65 39.84 3.55
C ASN A 80 9.52 40.87 3.38
N LYS A 81 9.63 41.70 2.34
CA LYS A 81 8.48 42.39 1.77
C LYS A 81 7.59 41.24 1.33
N GLU A 82 6.56 40.97 2.13
CA GLU A 82 5.48 40.08 1.77
C GLU A 82 5.09 40.40 0.33
N ILE A 83 5.42 39.49 -0.58
CA ILE A 83 4.93 39.58 -1.95
C ILE A 83 3.41 39.59 -1.79
N PRO A 84 2.71 40.66 -2.22
CA PRO A 84 1.27 40.71 -2.06
C PRO A 84 0.67 39.50 -2.77
N ALA A 85 -0.27 38.81 -2.10
CA ALA A 85 -0.93 37.67 -2.69
C ALA A 85 -1.48 38.06 -4.07
N PRO A 86 -1.33 37.20 -5.10
CA PRO A 86 -1.81 37.53 -6.43
C PRO A 86 -3.30 37.84 -6.39
N VAL A 87 -3.67 39.05 -6.82
CA VAL A 87 -5.08 39.45 -6.96
C VAL A 87 -5.62 38.75 -8.19
N ARG A 88 -6.59 37.84 -8.01
CA ARG A 88 -7.26 37.19 -9.15
C ARG A 88 -7.96 38.23 -10.01
N LEU A 89 -7.88 38.05 -11.32
CA LEU A 89 -8.67 38.85 -12.26
C LEU A 89 -10.17 38.63 -11.96
N LYS A 90 -11.02 39.62 -12.27
CA LYS A 90 -12.48 39.49 -12.04
C LYS A 90 -13.07 38.27 -12.73
N GLU A 91 -12.58 37.97 -13.93
CA GLU A 91 -12.99 36.81 -14.73
C GLU A 91 -12.57 35.49 -14.07
N GLU A 92 -11.34 35.40 -13.56
CA GLU A 92 -10.85 34.24 -12.81
C GLU A 92 -11.64 34.03 -11.52
N ALA A 93 -11.95 35.11 -10.80
CA ALA A 93 -12.78 35.04 -9.59
C ALA A 93 -14.19 34.52 -9.89
N ALA A 94 -14.81 34.99 -10.97
CA ALA A 94 -16.12 34.51 -11.43
C ALA A 94 -16.08 33.03 -11.83
N HIS A 95 -15.03 32.59 -12.54
CA HIS A 95 -14.85 31.18 -12.90
C HIS A 95 -14.70 30.27 -11.68
N VAL A 96 -13.86 30.65 -10.72
CA VAL A 96 -13.68 29.89 -9.48
C VAL A 96 -14.97 29.84 -8.67
N ALA A 97 -15.73 30.94 -8.59
CA ALA A 97 -17.02 30.96 -7.90
C ALA A 97 -18.04 30.02 -8.57
N ALA A 98 -18.03 29.92 -9.90
CA ALA A 98 -18.87 28.98 -10.63
C ALA A 98 -18.49 27.51 -10.33
N LEU A 99 -17.20 27.19 -10.30
CA LEU A 99 -16.70 25.87 -9.92
C LEU A 99 -17.04 25.52 -8.46
N ASP A 100 -16.84 26.46 -7.54
CA ASP A 100 -17.14 26.29 -6.13
C ASP A 100 -18.62 25.97 -5.92
N LYS A 101 -19.49 26.71 -6.59
CA LYS A 101 -20.93 26.47 -6.59
C LYS A 101 -21.29 25.11 -7.18
N ALA A 102 -20.63 24.69 -8.26
CA ALA A 102 -20.87 23.39 -8.88
C ALA A 102 -20.41 22.22 -7.98
N LEU A 103 -19.34 22.41 -7.22
CA LEU A 103 -18.76 21.39 -6.33
C LEU A 103 -19.37 21.39 -4.92
N ALA A 104 -20.07 22.45 -4.51
CA ALA A 104 -20.63 22.60 -3.17
C ALA A 104 -21.36 21.34 -2.65
N PRO A 105 -22.24 20.65 -3.43
CA PRO A 105 -22.93 19.45 -2.92
C PRO A 105 -22.00 18.30 -2.52
N VAL A 106 -20.84 18.16 -3.19
CA VAL A 106 -19.86 17.10 -2.90
C VAL A 106 -18.82 17.56 -1.88
N ARG A 107 -18.43 18.84 -1.93
CA ARG A 107 -17.47 19.45 -0.99
C ARG A 107 -18.05 19.54 0.41
N ASP A 108 -19.31 19.95 0.51
CA ASP A 108 -20.00 20.18 1.79
C ASP A 108 -20.67 18.90 2.31
N TYR A 109 -20.51 17.79 1.59
CA TYR A 109 -20.91 16.48 2.04
C TYR A 109 -20.13 16.10 3.31
N ALA A 110 -20.86 15.89 4.41
CA ALA A 110 -20.30 15.41 5.66
C ALA A 110 -21.12 14.22 6.18
N PRO A 111 -20.48 13.08 6.50
CA PRO A 111 -21.15 12.02 7.22
C PRO A 111 -21.56 12.49 8.62
N SER A 112 -22.50 11.78 9.25
CA SER A 112 -22.88 12.05 10.63
C SER A 112 -21.65 11.97 11.55
N ALA A 113 -21.64 12.72 12.67
CA ALA A 113 -20.51 12.70 13.60
C ALA A 113 -20.23 11.29 14.15
N GLU A 114 -21.29 10.48 14.32
CA GLU A 114 -21.18 9.09 14.72
C GLU A 114 -20.55 8.23 13.64
N ASP A 115 -21.02 8.34 12.38
CA ASP A 115 -20.43 7.58 11.28
C ASP A 115 -18.98 8.00 11.04
N ALA A 116 -18.65 9.29 11.15
CA ALA A 116 -17.27 9.77 11.08
C ALA A 116 -16.37 9.09 12.12
N LYS A 117 -16.88 8.87 13.34
CA LYS A 117 -16.17 8.11 14.38
C LYS A 117 -16.02 6.63 14.00
N ARG A 118 -17.12 5.98 13.59
CA ARG A 118 -17.12 4.56 13.18
C ARG A 118 -16.20 4.31 11.98
N ILE A 119 -16.18 5.19 10.99
CA ILE A 119 -15.29 5.13 9.81
C ILE A 119 -13.82 5.17 10.27
N LYS A 120 -13.45 6.12 11.14
CA LYS A 120 -12.08 6.21 11.68
C LYS A 120 -11.67 4.93 12.43
N GLU A 121 -12.57 4.42 13.27
CA GLU A 121 -12.34 3.16 13.99
C GLU A 121 -12.21 1.96 13.04
N ALA A 122 -13.04 1.89 12.00
CA ALA A 122 -13.04 0.81 11.02
C ALA A 122 -11.75 0.81 10.20
N VAL A 123 -11.29 1.99 9.75
CA VAL A 123 -9.99 2.15 9.08
C VAL A 123 -8.85 1.70 10.00
N SER A 124 -8.88 2.09 11.29
CA SER A 124 -7.89 1.61 12.26
C SER A 124 -7.96 0.10 12.47
N ALA A 125 -9.15 -0.50 12.41
CA ALA A 125 -9.33 -1.94 12.58
C ALA A 125 -8.69 -2.72 11.42
N VAL A 126 -8.90 -2.28 10.17
CA VAL A 126 -8.25 -2.86 8.98
C VAL A 126 -6.72 -2.75 9.11
N ALA A 127 -6.21 -1.58 9.49
CA ALA A 127 -4.77 -1.37 9.66
C ALA A 127 -4.13 -2.27 10.73
N LYS A 128 -4.91 -2.72 11.72
CA LYS A 128 -4.49 -3.63 12.80
C LYS A 128 -4.82 -5.10 12.51
N ALA A 129 -5.23 -5.44 11.27
CA ALA A 129 -5.69 -6.75 10.87
C ALA A 129 -6.91 -7.28 11.67
N ASN A 130 -7.66 -6.40 12.35
CA ASN A 130 -8.84 -6.78 13.11
C ASN A 130 -10.10 -6.73 12.23
N MET A 131 -10.26 -7.76 11.40
CA MET A 131 -11.38 -7.84 10.45
C MET A 131 -12.74 -8.04 11.12
N VAL A 132 -12.78 -8.66 12.31
CA VAL A 132 -14.03 -8.82 13.07
C VAL A 132 -14.57 -7.44 13.46
N ARG A 133 -13.73 -6.60 14.07
CA ARG A 133 -14.13 -5.23 14.45
C ARG A 133 -14.48 -4.36 13.24
N PHE A 134 -13.78 -4.54 12.12
CA PHE A 134 -14.14 -3.85 10.87
C PHE A 134 -15.55 -4.20 10.40
N ILE A 135 -15.93 -5.47 10.40
CA ILE A 135 -17.25 -5.94 9.95
C ILE A 135 -18.35 -5.39 10.86
N GLU A 136 -18.15 -5.48 12.19
CA GLU A 136 -19.09 -4.93 13.19
C GLU A 136 -19.34 -3.44 12.95
N LEU A 137 -18.27 -2.64 12.86
CA LEU A 137 -18.37 -1.20 12.63
C LEU A 137 -19.01 -0.84 11.29
N LYS A 138 -18.69 -1.59 10.23
CA LYS A 138 -19.27 -1.36 8.90
C LYS A 138 -20.78 -1.62 8.91
N ALA A 139 -21.26 -2.62 9.66
CA ALA A 139 -22.68 -2.94 9.76
C ALA A 139 -23.52 -1.85 10.45
N GLU A 140 -22.89 -1.01 11.28
CA GLU A 140 -23.55 0.12 11.96
C GLU A 140 -23.63 1.39 11.12
N ILE A 141 -22.94 1.45 9.97
CA ILE A 141 -22.90 2.64 9.10
C ILE A 141 -23.98 2.54 8.03
N THR A 142 -24.79 3.58 7.88
CA THR A 142 -25.86 3.64 6.86
C THR A 142 -25.46 4.42 5.61
N ASP A 143 -24.47 5.30 5.71
CA ASP A 143 -23.99 6.12 4.60
C ASP A 143 -23.38 5.24 3.47
N PRO A 144 -23.95 5.27 2.24
CA PRO A 144 -23.47 4.46 1.13
C PRO A 144 -22.06 4.85 0.64
N VAL A 145 -21.69 6.13 0.73
CA VAL A 145 -20.35 6.62 0.37
C VAL A 145 -19.33 6.11 1.39
N ALA A 146 -19.67 6.18 2.68
CA ALA A 146 -18.85 5.62 3.75
C ALA A 146 -18.65 4.11 3.61
N LEU A 147 -19.71 3.36 3.30
CA LEU A 147 -19.64 1.92 3.05
C LEU A 147 -18.71 1.60 1.87
N LYS A 148 -18.79 2.37 0.79
CA LYS A 148 -17.89 2.23 -0.38
C LYS A 148 -16.44 2.54 -0.03
N LEU A 149 -16.20 3.58 0.75
CA LEU A 149 -14.87 3.94 1.24
C LEU A 149 -14.28 2.81 2.07
N LEU A 150 -15.05 2.22 2.98
CA LEU A 150 -14.58 1.11 3.82
C LEU A 150 -14.26 -0.15 3.01
N ASP A 151 -15.06 -0.46 1.98
CA ASP A 151 -14.72 -1.53 1.03
C ASP A 151 -13.41 -1.27 0.30
N TRP A 152 -13.23 -0.05 -0.19
CA TRP A 152 -11.98 0.34 -0.85
C TRP A 152 -10.76 0.24 0.08
N VAL A 153 -10.89 0.72 1.33
CA VAL A 153 -9.82 0.64 2.34
C VAL A 153 -9.48 -0.82 2.60
N ARG A 154 -10.47 -1.68 2.84
CA ARG A 154 -10.26 -3.12 3.07
C ARG A 154 -9.49 -3.75 1.91
N LEU A 155 -9.93 -3.52 0.66
CA LEU A 155 -9.28 -4.06 -0.53
C LEU A 155 -7.85 -3.51 -0.70
N ARG A 156 -7.62 -2.23 -0.41
CA ARG A 156 -6.27 -1.64 -0.48
C ARG A 156 -5.27 -2.35 0.45
N TYR A 157 -5.74 -2.80 1.62
CA TYR A 157 -4.94 -3.55 2.58
C TYR A 157 -4.74 -5.02 2.21
N GLY A 158 -5.29 -5.49 1.09
CA GLY A 158 -5.14 -6.88 0.64
C GLY A 158 -6.22 -7.82 1.15
N TYR A 159 -7.18 -7.35 1.96
CA TYR A 159 -8.23 -8.19 2.54
C TYR A 159 -9.40 -8.39 1.58
N GLY A 160 -9.18 -9.04 0.45
CA GLY A 160 -10.27 -9.42 -0.44
C GLY A 160 -9.88 -10.49 -1.44
N ASP A 161 -10.88 -11.07 -2.07
CA ASP A 161 -10.68 -12.09 -3.10
C ASP A 161 -10.61 -11.45 -4.50
N PRO A 162 -9.96 -12.09 -5.49
CA PRO A 162 -9.82 -11.53 -6.84
C PRO A 162 -11.15 -11.05 -7.44
N ALA A 163 -12.24 -11.78 -7.21
CA ALA A 163 -13.57 -11.42 -7.70
C ALA A 163 -14.10 -10.10 -7.10
N GLU A 164 -13.81 -9.84 -5.81
CA GLU A 164 -14.21 -8.61 -5.15
C GLU A 164 -13.47 -7.40 -5.73
N TYR A 165 -12.16 -7.53 -5.99
CA TYR A 165 -11.41 -6.47 -6.66
C TYR A 165 -11.96 -6.18 -8.05
N ARG A 166 -12.21 -7.21 -8.87
CA ARG A 166 -12.81 -7.03 -10.21
C ARG A 166 -14.15 -6.31 -10.10
N ALA A 167 -15.02 -6.76 -9.19
CA ALA A 167 -16.34 -6.17 -9.02
C ALA A 167 -16.24 -4.70 -8.62
N PHE A 168 -15.35 -4.37 -7.68
CA PHE A 168 -15.11 -3.00 -7.25
C PHE A 168 -14.53 -2.13 -8.37
N LEU A 169 -13.52 -2.60 -9.09
CA LEU A 169 -12.89 -1.88 -10.20
C LEU A 169 -13.86 -1.63 -11.36
N LYS A 170 -14.77 -2.58 -11.64
CA LYS A 170 -15.80 -2.43 -12.68
C LYS A 170 -16.90 -1.45 -12.26
N ALA A 171 -17.37 -1.54 -11.02
CA ALA A 171 -18.46 -0.72 -10.52
C ALA A 171 -18.04 0.75 -10.28
N ASN A 172 -16.74 1.02 -10.07
CA ASN A 172 -16.25 2.35 -9.70
C ASN A 172 -15.07 2.80 -10.61
N PRO A 173 -15.33 3.14 -11.89
CA PRO A 173 -14.28 3.46 -12.86
C PRO A 173 -13.44 4.69 -12.52
N LEU A 174 -13.98 5.63 -11.74
CA LEU A 174 -13.31 6.88 -11.34
C LEU A 174 -12.74 6.85 -9.91
N TRP A 175 -12.81 5.70 -9.22
CA TRP A 175 -12.31 5.59 -7.85
C TRP A 175 -10.78 5.70 -7.81
N PRO A 176 -10.18 6.34 -6.80
CA PRO A 176 -8.74 6.49 -6.70
C PRO A 176 -7.98 5.15 -6.60
N GLN A 177 -6.70 5.19 -7.01
CA GLN A 177 -5.73 4.10 -6.84
C GLN A 177 -6.15 2.76 -7.47
N ARG A 178 -6.73 2.84 -8.68
CA ARG A 178 -7.12 1.65 -9.45
C ARG A 178 -5.96 0.72 -9.73
N SER A 179 -4.80 1.27 -10.11
CA SER A 179 -3.58 0.49 -10.36
C SER A 179 -3.15 -0.34 -9.15
N LEU A 180 -3.24 0.24 -7.94
CA LEU A 180 -2.95 -0.48 -6.71
C LEU A 180 -3.95 -1.62 -6.48
N LEU A 181 -5.24 -1.40 -6.72
CA LEU A 181 -6.24 -2.46 -6.61
C LEU A 181 -6.05 -3.54 -7.68
N THR A 182 -5.68 -3.20 -8.91
CA THR A 182 -5.32 -4.17 -9.95
C THR A 182 -4.11 -5.01 -9.52
N GLN A 183 -3.07 -4.36 -8.99
CA GLN A 183 -1.90 -5.05 -8.43
C GLN A 183 -2.30 -6.03 -7.31
N ARG A 184 -3.14 -5.60 -6.35
CA ARG A 184 -3.63 -6.47 -5.27
C ARG A 184 -4.48 -7.62 -5.79
N MET A 185 -5.33 -7.37 -6.79
CA MET A 185 -6.12 -8.42 -7.44
C MET A 185 -5.23 -9.49 -8.06
N GLU A 186 -4.20 -9.08 -8.82
CA GLU A 186 -3.27 -10.00 -9.48
C GLU A 186 -2.40 -10.76 -8.48
N GLU A 187 -1.98 -10.11 -7.39
CA GLU A 187 -1.28 -10.75 -6.27
C GLU A 187 -2.15 -11.84 -5.62
N GLN A 188 -3.42 -11.55 -5.37
CA GLN A 188 -4.36 -12.55 -4.84
C GLN A 188 -4.61 -13.67 -5.84
N LEU A 189 -4.73 -13.37 -7.13
CA LEU A 189 -4.93 -14.39 -8.18
C LEU A 189 -3.74 -15.34 -8.27
N PHE A 190 -2.52 -14.81 -8.14
CA PHE A 190 -1.30 -15.61 -8.11
C PHE A 190 -1.19 -16.44 -6.82
N THR A 191 -1.46 -15.84 -5.67
CA THR A 191 -1.24 -16.46 -4.35
C THR A 191 -2.33 -17.48 -3.99
N GLN A 192 -3.60 -17.13 -4.21
CA GLN A 192 -4.73 -18.02 -3.96
C GLN A 192 -4.85 -19.09 -5.06
N GLY A 193 -4.42 -18.78 -6.28
CA GLY A 193 -4.53 -19.65 -7.43
C GLY A 193 -5.98 -19.81 -7.91
N GLY A 194 -6.28 -20.97 -8.48
CA GLY A 194 -7.60 -21.29 -9.05
C GLY A 194 -7.48 -22.31 -10.17
N SER A 195 -8.59 -22.55 -10.88
CA SER A 195 -8.51 -23.34 -12.11
C SER A 195 -7.85 -22.52 -13.22
N ALA A 196 -7.18 -23.18 -14.15
CA ALA A 196 -6.59 -22.50 -15.32
C ALA A 196 -7.66 -21.69 -16.08
N ALA A 197 -8.87 -22.25 -16.22
CA ALA A 197 -10.01 -21.57 -16.81
C ALA A 197 -10.41 -20.30 -16.03
N SER A 198 -10.45 -20.34 -14.70
CA SER A 198 -10.80 -19.16 -13.90
C SER A 198 -9.73 -18.08 -14.05
N ILE A 199 -8.45 -18.42 -13.92
CA ILE A 199 -7.35 -17.45 -14.05
C ILE A 199 -7.36 -16.80 -15.44
N LYS A 200 -7.51 -17.58 -16.51
CA LYS A 200 -7.61 -17.02 -17.88
C LYS A 200 -8.84 -16.13 -18.05
N GLN A 201 -9.98 -16.50 -17.46
CA GLN A 201 -11.18 -15.66 -17.45
C GLN A 201 -10.90 -14.31 -16.78
N PHE A 202 -9.94 -14.22 -15.85
CA PHE A 202 -9.59 -12.96 -15.24
C PHE A 202 -8.94 -11.96 -16.21
N PHE A 203 -8.27 -12.46 -17.23
CA PHE A 203 -7.48 -11.68 -18.20
C PHE A 203 -8.08 -11.67 -19.61
N LYS A 204 -9.35 -12.08 -19.77
CA LYS A 204 -9.99 -12.16 -21.09
C LYS A 204 -10.20 -10.78 -21.74
N ASP A 205 -10.48 -9.76 -20.93
CA ASP A 205 -10.88 -8.42 -21.40
C ASP A 205 -9.68 -7.46 -21.42
N ALA A 206 -8.68 -7.73 -20.57
CA ALA A 206 -7.46 -6.94 -20.46
C ALA A 206 -6.29 -7.84 -20.03
N PRO A 207 -5.08 -7.63 -20.59
CA PRO A 207 -3.89 -8.36 -20.18
C PRO A 207 -3.47 -7.99 -18.75
N PRO A 208 -2.63 -8.81 -18.10
CA PRO A 208 -2.06 -8.47 -16.81
C PRO A 208 -1.25 -7.16 -16.83
N GLU A 209 -1.32 -6.40 -15.73
CA GLU A 209 -0.56 -5.16 -15.54
C GLU A 209 0.74 -5.37 -14.74
N THR A 210 0.86 -6.49 -14.01
CA THR A 210 2.01 -6.78 -13.16
C THR A 210 2.65 -8.12 -13.47
N GLY A 211 3.92 -8.28 -13.08
CA GLY A 211 4.63 -9.55 -13.22
C GLY A 211 3.94 -10.72 -12.49
N LEU A 212 3.24 -10.46 -11.39
CA LEU A 212 2.45 -11.49 -10.69
C LEU A 212 1.24 -11.94 -11.51
N GLY A 213 0.57 -11.02 -12.21
CA GLY A 213 -0.52 -11.36 -13.10
C GLY A 213 -0.04 -12.16 -14.32
N TYR A 214 1.09 -11.78 -14.92
CA TYR A 214 1.74 -12.59 -15.98
C TYR A 214 2.14 -13.97 -15.46
N ALA A 215 2.72 -14.07 -14.26
CA ALA A 215 3.07 -15.34 -13.65
C ALA A 215 1.84 -16.22 -13.38
N ALA A 216 0.72 -15.62 -12.94
CA ALA A 216 -0.54 -16.34 -12.75
C ALA A 216 -1.08 -16.89 -14.08
N LEU A 217 -1.09 -16.06 -15.13
CA LEU A 217 -1.55 -16.45 -16.46
C LEU A 217 -0.66 -17.52 -17.11
N ALA A 218 0.67 -17.38 -17.00
CA ALA A 218 1.62 -18.38 -17.47
C ALA A 218 1.44 -19.72 -16.73
N SER A 219 1.24 -19.67 -15.40
CA SER A 219 0.95 -20.86 -14.59
C SER A 219 -0.34 -21.56 -15.03
N ALA A 220 -1.37 -20.80 -15.41
CA ALA A 220 -2.61 -21.36 -15.96
C ALA A 220 -2.38 -22.09 -17.30
N TYR A 221 -1.59 -21.52 -18.22
CA TYR A 221 -1.23 -22.19 -19.47
C TYR A 221 -0.39 -23.46 -19.24
N LEU A 222 0.55 -23.42 -18.29
CA LEU A 222 1.35 -24.59 -17.91
C LEU A 222 0.48 -25.72 -17.33
N ALA A 223 -0.53 -25.39 -16.53
CA ALA A 223 -1.46 -26.36 -15.96
C ALA A 223 -2.29 -27.09 -17.02
N GLU A 224 -2.51 -26.48 -18.18
CA GLU A 224 -3.17 -27.09 -19.35
C GLU A 224 -2.19 -27.75 -20.33
N GLY A 225 -0.89 -27.76 -20.01
CA GLY A 225 0.16 -28.31 -20.87
C GLY A 225 0.60 -27.40 -22.01
N ASN A 226 0.07 -26.17 -22.11
CA ASN A 226 0.39 -25.22 -23.16
C ASN A 226 1.68 -24.44 -22.84
N LYS A 227 2.82 -25.12 -22.97
CA LYS A 227 4.15 -24.56 -22.65
C LYS A 227 4.57 -23.42 -23.56
N GLU A 228 4.12 -23.41 -24.82
CA GLU A 228 4.46 -22.36 -25.78
C GLU A 228 3.78 -21.03 -25.43
N GLU A 229 2.49 -21.05 -25.09
CA GLU A 229 1.81 -19.82 -24.62
C GLU A 229 2.39 -19.32 -23.30
N ALA A 230 2.72 -20.22 -22.37
CA ALA A 230 3.36 -19.83 -21.13
C ALA A 230 4.72 -19.13 -21.35
N ARG A 231 5.54 -19.61 -22.31
CA ARG A 231 6.85 -19.04 -22.62
C ARG A 231 6.76 -17.62 -23.18
N LYS A 232 5.68 -17.28 -23.90
CA LYS A 232 5.46 -15.94 -24.44
C LYS A 232 5.20 -14.88 -23.36
N LEU A 233 4.84 -15.30 -22.14
CA LEU A 233 4.51 -14.43 -21.01
C LEU A 233 5.67 -14.26 -20.02
N ALA A 234 6.81 -14.90 -20.29
CA ALA A 234 8.00 -14.93 -19.42
C ALA A 234 9.07 -13.91 -19.83
#